data_AF-Q3SMZ6-F1
#
_entry.id   AF-Q3SMZ6-F1
#
_cell.length_a   1.000
_cell.length_b   1.000
_cell.length_c   1.000
_cell.angle_alpha   90.00
_cell.angle_beta   90.00
_cell.angle_gamma   90.00
#
_symmetry.space_group_name_H-M   'P 1'
#
loop_
_entity.id
_entity.type
_entity.pdbx_description
1 polymer ?
#
loop_
_entity_poly.entity_id
_entity_poly.type
_entity_poly.pdbx_seq_one_letter_code
_entity_poly.pdbx_strand_id
1 'polypeptide(L)' 'MVKTERVDAPDVQTMFKILRSEKFQNEFKSIGGYDISDMGKIIHET' A
#
# COMPACT_ATOMS: atom_id res chain seq x y z
N MET A 1 -4.26 -11.08 -3.97
CA MET A 1 -2.82 -11.30 -4.19
C MET A 1 -2.42 -10.70 -5.52
N VAL A 2 -1.51 -9.73 -5.53
CA VAL A 2 -0.77 -9.35 -6.74
C VAL A 2 0.34 -10.38 -6.90
N LYS A 3 0.45 -11.02 -8.07
CA LYS A 3 1.60 -11.91 -8.33
C LYS A 3 2.88 -11.08 -8.28
N THR A 4 3.93 -11.56 -7.60
CA THR A 4 5.20 -10.83 -7.39
C THR A 4 5.80 -10.28 -8.69
N GLU A 5 5.62 -10.99 -9.80
CA GLU A 5 6.01 -10.58 -11.16
C GLU A 5 5.39 -9.26 -11.67
N ARG A 6 4.32 -8.76 -11.03
CA ARG A 6 3.65 -7.51 -11.40
C ARG A 6 4.01 -6.33 -10.50
N VAL A 7 4.84 -6.52 -9.48
CA VAL A 7 5.24 -5.43 -8.57
C VAL A 7 5.93 -4.29 -9.33
N ASP A 8 6.64 -4.61 -10.40
CA ASP A 8 7.35 -3.62 -11.23
C ASP A 8 6.47 -3.02 -12.33
N ALA A 9 5.22 -3.48 -12.49
CA ALA A 9 4.31 -2.91 -13.46
C ALA A 9 4.02 -1.42 -13.11
N PRO A 10 4.02 -0.50 -14.10
CA PRO A 10 3.91 0.94 -13.81
C PRO A 10 2.65 1.36 -13.03
N ASP A 11 1.54 0.67 -13.28
CA ASP A 11 0.27 0.83 -12.58
C ASP A 11 0.38 0.39 -11.11
N VAL A 12 0.98 -0.76 -10.85
CA VAL A 12 1.22 -1.27 -9.50
C VAL A 12 2.20 -0.37 -8.73
N GLN A 13 3.25 0.11 -9.37
CA GLN A 13 4.18 1.10 -8.80
C GLN A 13 3.49 2.42 -8.45
N THR A 14 2.53 2.86 -9.27
CA THR A 14 1.73 4.06 -8.99
C THR A 14 0.87 3.87 -7.75
N MET A 15 0.25 2.70 -7.59
CA MET A 15 -0.50 2.37 -6.37
C MET A 15 0.39 2.36 -5.13
N PHE A 16 1.59 1.79 -5.21
CA PHE A 16 2.55 1.84 -4.09
C PHE A 16 2.93 3.28 -3.73
N LYS A 17 3.14 4.16 -4.70
CA LYS A 17 3.42 5.58 -4.43
C LYS A 17 2.28 6.26 -3.68
N ILE A 18 1.03 5.97 -4.03
CA ILE A 18 -0.15 6.52 -3.35
C ILE A 18 -0.23 5.99 -1.92
N LEU A 19 -0.19 4.66 -1.73
CA LEU A 19 -0.29 4.01 -0.43
C LEU A 19 0.84 4.38 0.54
N ARG A 20 2.03 4.68 0.01
CA ARG A 20 3.20 5.13 0.78
C ARG A 20 3.26 6.64 0.99
N SER A 21 2.36 7.41 0.38
CA SER A 21 2.38 8.86 0.54
C SER A 21 1.88 9.27 1.93
N GLU A 22 2.60 10.19 2.58
CA GLU A 22 2.24 10.69 3.91
C GLU A 22 0.85 11.35 3.92
N LYS A 23 0.53 12.11 2.86
CA LYS A 23 -0.78 12.74 2.69
C LYS A 23 -1.90 11.71 2.75
N PHE A 24 -1.80 10.65 1.95
CA PHE A 24 -2.81 9.59 1.92
C PHE A 24 -2.88 8.86 3.26
N GLN A 25 -1.75 8.51 3.86
CA GLN A 25 -1.74 7.83 5.15
C GLN A 25 -2.34 8.69 6.27
N ASN A 26 -2.09 10.00 6.27
CA ASN A 26 -2.65 10.91 7.28
C ASN A 26 -4.15 11.11 7.10
N GLU A 27 -4.63 11.24 5.86
CA GLU A 27 -6.06 11.24 5.55
C GLU A 27 -6.71 9.93 5.99
N PHE A 28 -6.08 8.78 5.72
CA PHE A 28 -6.62 7.47 6.07
C PHE A 28 -6.60 7.19 7.58
N LYS A 29 -5.60 7.67 8.32
CA LYS A 29 -5.56 7.63 9.79
C LYS A 29 -6.77 8.31 10.41
N SER A 30 -7.26 9.38 9.78
CA SER A 30 -8.42 10.13 10.28
C SER A 30 -9.74 9.35 10.22
N ILE A 31 -9.82 8.33 9.36
CA ILE A 31 -11.01 7.47 9.21
C ILE A 31 -11.17 6.56 10.44
N GLY A 32 -10.06 6.19 11.10
CA GLY A 32 -10.04 5.35 12.29
C GLY A 32 -10.56 3.93 12.06
N GLY A 33 -10.46 3.08 13.09
CA GLY A 33 -11.07 1.74 13.08
C GLY A 33 -10.35 0.65 12.27
N TYR A 34 -9.21 0.96 11.64
CA TYR A 34 -8.40 0.00 10.89
C TYR A 34 -6.93 0.08 11.30
N ASP A 35 -6.27 -1.08 11.39
CA ASP A 35 -4.82 -1.14 11.51
C ASP A 35 -4.19 -0.88 10.14
N ILE A 36 -3.42 0.19 10.05
CA ILE A 36 -2.72 0.60 8.82
C ILE A 36 -1.22 0.31 8.89
N SER A 37 -0.77 -0.45 9.88
CA SER A 37 0.65 -0.72 10.13
C SER A 37 1.36 -1.33 8.93
N ASP A 38 0.63 -2.04 8.06
CA ASP A 38 1.17 -2.69 6.86
C ASP A 38 0.81 -1.99 5.54
N MET A 39 0.26 -0.77 5.59
CA MET A 39 -0.13 -0.04 4.40
C MET A 39 1.06 0.20 3.47
N GLY A 40 0.95 -0.23 2.21
CA GLY A 40 1.99 -0.08 1.20
C GLY A 40 3.20 -1.02 1.38
N LYS A 41 3.16 -1.98 2.31
CA LYS A 41 4.16 -3.06 2.43
C LYS A 41 3.87 -4.20 1.46
N ILE A 42 4.92 -4.88 1.04
CA ILE A 42 4.80 -6.13 0.29
C ILE A 42 4.84 -7.27 1.32
N ILE A 43 3.73 -7.99 1.45
CA ILE A 43 3.59 -9.14 2.36
C ILE A 43 3.68 -10.40 1.52
N HIS A 44 4.55 -11.33 1.91
CA HIS A 44 4.66 -12.66 1.31
C HIS A 44 4.09 -13.67 2.32
N GLU A 45 3.12 -14.48 1.91
CA GLU A 45 2.75 -15.68 2.67
C GLU A 45 3.79 -16.77 2.39
N THR A 46 4.26 -17.43 3.45
CA THR A 46 5.15 -18.60 3.39
C THR A 46 4.35 -19.88 3.40
#